data_AF-A0A0W0U3R8-F1
#
_entry.id   AF-A0A0W0U3R8-F1
#
_cell.length_a   1.000
_cell.length_b   1.000
_cell.length_c   1.000
_cell.angle_alpha   90.00
_cell.angle_beta   90.00
_cell.angle_gamma   90.00
#
_symmetry.space_group_name_H-M   'P 1'
#
loop_
_entity.id
_entity.type
_entity.pdbx_description
1 polymer ?
#
loop_
_entity_poly.entity_id
_entity_poly.type
_entity_poly.pdbx_seq_one_letter_code
_entity_poly.pdbx_strand_id
1 'polypeptide(L)' 'MCVVDFSTRSFKQRVYLHALIHQINISTDIIAALLEVPLELIVDVYAGNSLLNDVSSLKLLKLIAIYSDPSRVD' A
#
# COMPACT_ATOMS: atom_id res chain seq x y z
N MET A 1 -12.77 14.93 14.73
CA MET A 1 -12.21 14.14 13.60
C MET A 1 -12.51 12.67 13.89
N CYS A 2 -12.87 11.75 13.01
CA CYS A 2 -13.11 11.74 11.57
C CYS A 2 -13.44 10.26 11.19
N VAL A 3 -14.70 9.88 10.96
CA VAL A 3 -15.01 8.58 10.33
C VAL A 3 -14.65 8.61 8.83
N VAL A 4 -14.69 9.80 8.24
CA VAL A 4 -14.32 10.08 6.84
C VAL A 4 -12.81 9.91 6.61
N ASP A 5 -11.97 10.20 7.61
CA ASP A 5 -10.51 10.11 7.47
C ASP A 5 -10.02 8.66 7.49
N PHE A 6 -10.49 7.84 8.43
CA PHE A 6 -10.11 6.43 8.49
C PHE A 6 -10.53 5.66 7.22
N SER A 7 -11.80 5.80 6.81
CA SER A 7 -12.34 5.09 5.65
C SER A 7 -11.63 5.48 4.35
N THR A 8 -11.38 6.77 4.14
CA THR A 8 -10.67 7.26 2.94
C THR A 8 -9.21 6.81 2.93
N ARG A 9 -8.52 6.87 4.07
CA ARG A 9 -7.13 6.41 4.18
C ARG A 9 -7.01 4.91 3.96
N SER A 10 -7.89 4.12 4.57
CA SER A 10 -7.95 2.67 4.39
C SER A 10 -8.18 2.30 2.93
N PHE A 11 -9.17 2.94 2.28
CA PHE A 11 -9.45 2.71 0.87
C PHE A 11 -8.24 2.99 -0.02
N LYS A 12 -7.56 4.13 0.13
CA LYS A 12 -6.36 4.47 -0.66
C LYS A 12 -5.23 3.46 -0.47
N GLN A 13 -4.93 3.10 0.78
CA GLN A 13 -3.88 2.13 1.08
C GLN A 13 -4.18 0.76 0.46
N ARG A 14 -5.44 0.30 0.54
CA ARG A 14 -5.88 -0.96 -0.06
C ARG A 14 -5.78 -0.95 -1.58
N VAL A 15 -6.18 0.13 -2.23
CA VAL A 15 -6.05 0.28 -3.70
C VAL A 15 -4.58 0.21 -4.13
N TYR A 16 -3.69 0.90 -3.41
CA TYR A 16 -2.26 0.87 -3.71
C TYR A 16 -1.66 -0.52 -3.50
N LEU A 17 -1.97 -1.19 -2.39
CA LEU A 17 -1.53 -2.56 -2.17
C LEU A 17 -2.07 -3.52 -3.24
N HIS A 18 -3.35 -3.37 -3.62
CA HIS A 18 -3.95 -4.18 -4.67
C HIS A 18 -3.21 -4.06 -5.99
N ALA A 19 -2.88 -2.82 -6.42
CA ALA A 19 -2.14 -2.58 -7.65
C ALA A 19 -0.71 -3.17 -7.59
N LEU A 20 0.00 -3.00 -6.47
CA LEU A 20 1.34 -3.59 -6.29
C LEU A 20 1.30 -5.12 -6.39
N ILE A 21 0.32 -5.76 -5.75
CA ILE A 21 0.22 -7.22 -5.70
C ILE A 21 -0.22 -7.80 -7.05
N HIS A 22 -1.26 -7.23 -7.67
CA HIS A 22 -1.92 -7.87 -8.81
C HIS A 22 -1.54 -7.30 -10.18
N GLN A 23 -1.14 -6.03 -10.25
CA GLN A 23 -0.76 -5.41 -11.52
C GLN A 23 0.76 -5.44 -11.72
N ILE A 24 1.50 -5.15 -10.66
CA ILE A 24 2.97 -5.07 -10.69
C ILE A 24 3.62 -6.40 -10.25
N ASN A 25 2.82 -7.34 -9.72
CA ASN A 25 3.25 -8.67 -9.27
C ASN A 25 4.34 -8.65 -8.19
N ILE A 26 4.31 -7.67 -7.29
CA ILE A 26 5.19 -7.62 -6.12
C ILE A 26 4.56 -8.43 -4.99
N SER A 27 5.28 -9.40 -4.46
CA SER A 27 4.81 -10.22 -3.35
C SER A 27 4.69 -9.42 -2.04
N THR A 28 3.79 -9.85 -1.17
CA THR A 28 3.46 -9.12 0.07
C THR A 28 4.64 -9.03 1.05
N ASP A 29 5.52 -10.03 1.07
CA ASP A 29 6.76 -10.03 1.84
C ASP A 29 7.76 -8.96 1.35
N ILE A 30 7.89 -8.77 0.03
CA ILE A 30 8.73 -7.71 -0.54
C ILE A 30 8.15 -6.34 -0.21
N ILE A 31 6.82 -6.17 -0.32
CA ILE A 31 6.15 -4.91 0.06
C ILE A 31 6.42 -4.62 1.55
N ALA A 32 6.27 -5.60 2.42
CA ALA A 32 6.52 -5.45 3.86
C ALA A 32 7.96 -5.02 4.14
N ALA A 33 8.94 -5.64 3.48
CA ALA A 33 10.36 -5.28 3.59
C ALA A 33 10.63 -3.85 3.11
N LEU A 34 10.08 -3.45 1.96
CA LEU A 34 10.25 -2.09 1.41
C LEU A 34 9.59 -1.00 2.27
N LEU A 35 8.49 -1.34 2.95
CA LEU A 35 7.80 -0.42 3.86
C LEU A 35 8.40 -0.43 5.27
N GLU A 36 9.32 -1.36 5.56
CA GLU A 36 9.91 -1.63 6.89
C GLU A 36 8.84 -1.90 7.95
N VAL A 37 7.89 -2.77 7.63
CA VAL A 37 6.81 -3.18 8.53
C VAL A 37 6.66 -4.70 8.57
N PRO A 38 6.03 -5.27 9.63
CA PRO A 38 5.70 -6.69 9.66
C PRO A 38 4.78 -7.10 8.50
N LEU A 39 4.96 -8.32 8.00
CA LEU A 39 4.13 -8.88 6.93
C LEU A 39 2.65 -8.92 7.34
N GLU A 40 2.38 -9.28 8.59
CA GLU A 40 1.05 -9.36 9.18
C GLU A 40 0.32 -8.02 9.06
N LEU A 41 1.04 -6.90 9.22
CA LEU A 41 0.46 -5.57 9.08
C LEU A 41 0.03 -5.29 7.63
N ILE A 42 0.77 -5.76 6.63
CA ILE A 42 0.38 -5.60 5.22
C ILE A 42 -0.89 -6.39 4.92
N VAL A 43 -1.00 -7.61 5.45
CA VAL A 43 -2.20 -8.45 5.32
C VAL A 43 -3.41 -7.76 5.96
N ASP A 44 -3.26 -7.23 7.17
CA ASP A 44 -4.33 -6.54 7.88
C ASP A 44 -4.75 -5.23 7.21
N VAL A 45 -3.80 -4.45 6.69
CA VAL A 45 -4.09 -3.21 5.94
C VAL A 45 -4.82 -3.55 4.65
N TYR A 46 -4.41 -4.61 3.93
CA TYR A 46 -5.09 -5.04 2.71
C TYR A 46 -6.54 -5.52 2.97
N ALA A 47 -6.75 -6.22 4.08
CA ALA A 47 -8.07 -6.62 4.57
C ALA A 47 -8.92 -5.42 5.05
N GLY A 48 -8.30 -4.27 5.31
CA GLY A 48 -8.97 -3.06 5.82
C GLY A 48 -9.17 -3.05 7.34
N ASN A 49 -8.49 -3.94 8.07
CA ASN A 49 -8.55 -4.05 9.52
C ASN A 49 -7.60 -3.08 10.23
N SER A 50 -6.53 -2.66 9.54
CA SER A 50 -5.48 -1.79 10.08
C SER A 50 -5.12 -0.66 9.11
N LEU A 51 -4.40 0.34 9.61
CA LEU A 51 -3.81 1.41 8.81
C LEU A 51 -2.30 1.43 8.97
N LEU A 52 -1.60 1.73 7.88
CA LEU A 52 -0.22 2.18 7.97
C LEU A 52 -0.16 3.56 8.63
N ASN A 53 0.87 3.78 9.45
CA ASN A 53 1.20 5.12 9.94
C ASN A 53 1.60 6.05 8.79
N ASP A 54 1.78 7.33 9.07
CA ASP A 54 2.01 8.34 8.03
C ASP A 54 3.32 8.11 7.26
N VAL A 55 4.37 7.62 7.94
CA VAL A 55 5.67 7.32 7.32
C VAL A 55 5.53 6.16 6.33
N SER A 56 4.97 5.02 6.76
CA SER A 56 4.76 3.86 5.89
C SER A 56 3.72 4.13 4.79
N SER A 57 2.72 5.00 5.05
CA SER A 57 1.77 5.47 4.03
C SER A 57 2.46 6.26 2.92
N LEU A 58 3.39 7.15 3.28
CA LEU A 58 4.18 7.89 2.31
C LEU A 58 5.11 6.98 1.51
N LYS A 59 5.73 5.98 2.15
CA LYS A 59 6.52 4.96 1.45
C LYS A 59 5.67 4.17 0.45
N LEU A 60 4.45 3.77 0.83
CA LEU A 60 3.50 3.08 -0.05
C LEU A 60 3.11 3.95 -1.26
N LEU A 61 2.83 5.23 -1.04
CA LEU A 61 2.54 6.17 -2.13
C LEU A 61 3.71 6.31 -3.11
N LYS A 62 4.94 6.47 -2.60
CA LYS A 62 6.15 6.54 -3.43
C LYS A 62 6.35 5.27 -4.23
N LEU A 63 6.12 4.11 -3.60
CA LEU A 63 6.27 2.81 -4.26
C LEU A 63 5.32 2.70 -5.44
N ILE A 64 4.04 3.04 -5.26
CA ILE A 64 3.09 3.09 -6.37
C ILE A 64 3.54 4.06 -7.45
N ALA A 65 3.95 5.28 -7.10
CA ALA A 65 4.38 6.27 -8.08
C ALA A 65 5.55 5.79 -8.97
N ILE A 66 6.49 5.02 -8.41
CA ILE A 66 7.65 4.46 -9.14
C ILE A 66 7.22 3.39 -10.16
N TYR A 67 6.20 2.60 -9.83
CA TYR A 67 5.74 1.49 -10.68
C TYR A 67 4.54 1.85 -11.55
N SER A 68 3.84 2.94 -11.27
CA SER A 68 2.74 3.45 -12.10
C SER A 68 3.22 4.29 -13.29
N ASP A 69 4.53 4.43 -13.50
CA ASP A 69 5.09 5.19 -14.63
C ASP A 69 4.66 4.55 -15.96
N PRO A 70 3.80 5.22 -16.75
CA PRO A 70 3.30 4.67 -18.01
C PRO A 70 4.41 4.47 -19.05
N SER A 71 5.58 5.08 -18.85
CA SER A 71 6.76 4.92 -19.72
C SER A 71 7.42 3.56 -19.58
N ARG A 72 7.02 2.75 -18.58
CA ARG A 72 7.49 1.36 -18.34
C ARG A 72 6.55 0.30 -18.90
N VAL A 73 5.47 0.69 -19.58
CA VAL A 73 4.63 -0.25 -20.34
C VAL A 73 5.32 -0.47 -21.68
N ASP A 74 6.10 -1.56 -21.76
CA ASP A 74 6.63 -2.10 -23.02
C ASP A 74 5.52 -2.41 -24.03
#